data_AF-A0A6A4LBV1-F1
#
_entry.id   AF-A0A6A4LBV1-F1
#
_cell.length_a   1.000
_cell.length_b   1.000
_cell.length_c   1.000
_cell.angle_alpha   90.00
_cell.angle_beta   90.00
_cell.angle_gamma   90.00
#
_symmetry.space_group_name_H-M   'P 1'
#
loop_
_entity.id
_entity.type
_entity.pdbx_description
1 polymer ?
#
loop_
_entity_poly.entity_id
_entity_poly.type
_entity_poly.pdbx_seq_one_letter_code
_entity_poly.pdbx_strand_id
1 'polypeptide(L)'
;MGQCFSSTYATVEVSPNEVDKELPEIERNSYIFSDGIGKITPDLAMEVAEKLQLTVNPPCAYQIRFAGCKGVIACWPGNNDGVRLSLRKSMIKFESNHSILEICSWTRFQPGFLNRQIVTLLSSLDVPDDVFWKMQQRMISKLDRMVVDTEVAFDILTASCADQGNTAAIMLSPVSSPKQNLTFAACWFSETKKNLQVIKGFVVVAKNPCLHPGDIRVLEAVDAPELHHLSDCLVFPQKGDRPHPNEASGSDLDGDLYFVTWDENLIPPSRKSWIPMDYAQQKKNVCLVQLVRSEYGAHDEKCIKLAELAATAVDFPKTGKIVSMPPHLRPKLYPDFMGKEKYQTYMSKKILGRLYRLIKDTYDKDVEEASSDVTFLPDDIPYDSALEIPGSTDFISDAWAHKCSYDRQLNALLGQYKEFRQVFDKLGPNFDQLSADEKNGVYEKKASAWYQVTYHPSWVKKSLEMHKVDGAGGRH
;
A
#
# COMPACT_ATOMS: atom_id res chain seq x y z
N MET A 1 -19.81 9.52 -14.45
CA MET A 1 -20.01 9.72 -12.99
C MET A 1 -18.81 9.27 -12.16
N GLY A 2 -18.55 7.98 -11.91
CA GLY A 2 -17.46 7.57 -11.00
C GLY A 2 -16.07 8.13 -11.33
N GLN A 3 -15.76 8.29 -12.62
CA GLN A 3 -14.56 8.99 -13.10
C GLN A 3 -14.44 10.43 -12.56
N CYS A 4 -15.54 11.20 -12.57
CA CYS A 4 -15.61 12.61 -12.18
C CYS A 4 -15.44 12.85 -10.67
N PHE A 5 -15.38 11.79 -9.86
CA PHE A 5 -15.13 11.83 -8.42
C PHE A 5 -13.90 10.99 -8.04
N SER A 6 -13.02 10.67 -9.01
CA SER A 6 -11.72 10.08 -8.70
C SER A 6 -10.87 11.12 -7.95
N SER A 7 -10.22 10.74 -6.85
CA SER A 7 -9.17 11.57 -6.26
C SER A 7 -7.97 11.61 -7.21
N THR A 8 -7.52 12.81 -7.56
CA THR A 8 -6.53 13.07 -8.60
C THR A 8 -5.61 14.22 -8.21
N TYR A 9 -4.41 14.22 -8.78
CA TYR A 9 -3.50 15.36 -8.80
C TYR A 9 -3.59 16.00 -10.19
N ALA A 10 -4.08 17.24 -10.28
CA ALA A 10 -4.01 18.03 -11.51
C ALA A 10 -2.56 18.45 -11.77
N THR A 11 -2.00 18.18 -12.96
CA THR A 11 -0.57 18.43 -13.25
C THR A 11 -0.34 19.43 -14.38
N VAL A 12 -0.52 19.01 -15.63
CA VAL A 12 -0.17 19.76 -16.84
C VAL A 12 -1.42 19.97 -17.70
N GLU A 13 -1.59 21.15 -18.28
CA GLU A 13 -2.58 21.38 -19.33
C GLU A 13 -1.96 21.00 -20.68
N VAL A 14 -2.58 20.05 -21.40
CA VAL A 14 -2.11 19.54 -22.69
C VAL A 14 -2.99 20.11 -23.79
N SER A 15 -2.37 20.72 -24.80
CA SER A 15 -3.11 21.32 -25.92
C SER A 15 -3.79 20.22 -26.75
N PRO A 16 -5.04 20.41 -27.22
CA PRO A 16 -5.71 19.45 -28.10
C PRO A 16 -4.91 19.07 -29.36
N ASN A 17 -3.98 19.93 -29.81
CA ASN A 17 -3.10 19.67 -30.95
C ASN A 17 -1.92 18.75 -30.62
N GLU A 18 -1.59 18.57 -29.33
CA GLU A 18 -0.53 17.68 -28.83
C GLU A 18 -1.09 16.28 -28.48
N VAL A 19 -2.39 16.05 -28.63
CA VAL A 19 -3.08 14.80 -28.23
C VAL A 19 -3.59 14.02 -29.44
N ASP A 20 -3.04 12.84 -29.65
CA ASP A 20 -3.65 11.81 -30.50
C ASP A 20 -4.66 10.99 -29.68
N LYS A 21 -5.88 10.81 -30.20
CA LYS A 21 -6.94 9.97 -29.60
C LYS A 21 -7.23 8.68 -30.42
N GLU A 22 -6.55 8.51 -31.55
CA GLU A 22 -6.80 7.45 -32.54
C GLU A 22 -5.66 6.41 -32.56
N LEU A 23 -4.88 6.29 -31.48
CA LEU A 23 -3.75 5.36 -31.39
C LEU A 23 -4.23 3.90 -31.61
N PRO A 24 -3.85 3.23 -32.73
CA PRO A 24 -4.55 2.02 -33.19
C PRO A 24 -4.44 0.83 -32.24
N GLU A 25 -5.60 0.30 -31.81
CA GLU A 25 -5.68 -0.85 -30.89
C GLU A 25 -4.90 -2.07 -31.40
N ILE A 26 -4.28 -2.80 -30.49
CA ILE A 26 -3.52 -4.02 -30.79
C ILE A 26 -4.46 -5.21 -30.70
N GLU A 27 -5.20 -5.46 -31.78
CA GLU A 27 -6.18 -6.55 -31.85
C GLU A 27 -5.59 -7.83 -32.44
N ARG A 28 -5.80 -8.97 -31.76
CA ARG A 28 -5.48 -10.33 -32.27
C ARG A 28 -6.49 -11.33 -31.71
N ASN A 29 -6.90 -12.32 -32.50
CA ASN A 29 -7.78 -13.42 -32.08
C ASN A 29 -9.03 -12.94 -31.30
N SER A 30 -9.64 -11.83 -31.74
CA SER A 30 -10.79 -11.16 -31.09
C SER A 30 -10.54 -10.58 -29.69
N TYR A 31 -9.28 -10.46 -29.25
CA TYR A 31 -8.88 -9.77 -28.03
C TYR A 31 -8.09 -8.49 -28.32
N ILE A 32 -8.27 -7.48 -27.45
CA ILE A 32 -7.50 -6.23 -27.44
C ILE A 32 -6.33 -6.41 -26.46
N PHE A 33 -5.08 -6.37 -26.95
CA PHE A 33 -3.86 -6.50 -26.14
C PHE A 33 -3.44 -5.17 -25.49
N SER A 34 -4.06 -4.06 -25.89
CA SER A 34 -3.77 -2.69 -25.44
C SER A 34 -4.93 -2.01 -24.69
N ASP A 35 -5.90 -2.78 -24.21
CA ASP A 35 -7.09 -2.25 -23.54
C ASP A 35 -6.71 -1.43 -22.30
N GLY A 36 -6.95 -0.12 -22.36
CA GLY A 36 -6.67 0.81 -21.26
C GLY A 36 -5.28 1.43 -21.20
N ILE A 37 -4.36 1.17 -22.15
CA ILE A 37 -3.00 1.75 -22.14
C ILE A 37 -2.64 2.65 -23.33
N GLY A 38 -2.25 3.91 -23.04
CA GLY A 38 -1.74 4.90 -23.99
C GLY A 38 -0.24 5.16 -23.84
N LYS A 39 0.24 6.23 -24.47
CA LYS A 39 1.64 6.68 -24.45
C LYS A 39 1.75 8.15 -24.04
N ILE A 40 2.87 8.48 -23.41
CA ILE A 40 3.29 9.85 -23.10
C ILE A 40 4.75 10.03 -23.51
N THR A 41 5.11 11.16 -24.10
CA THR A 41 6.51 11.42 -24.50
C THR A 41 7.38 11.77 -23.28
N PRO A 42 8.70 11.53 -23.33
CA PRO A 42 9.57 11.70 -22.15
C PRO A 42 9.61 13.14 -21.60
N ASP A 43 9.43 14.14 -22.47
CA ASP A 43 9.36 15.56 -22.11
C ASP A 43 8.08 15.87 -21.30
N LEU A 44 6.90 15.47 -21.78
CA LEU A 44 5.64 15.68 -21.07
C LEU A 44 5.59 14.85 -19.77
N ALA A 45 6.18 13.65 -19.78
CA ALA A 45 6.34 12.84 -18.57
C ALA A 45 7.23 13.53 -17.52
N MET A 46 8.20 14.34 -17.94
CA MET A 46 9.05 15.11 -17.02
C MET A 46 8.31 16.31 -16.42
N GLU A 47 7.55 17.05 -17.23
CA GLU A 47 6.68 18.14 -16.73
C GLU A 47 5.68 17.62 -15.68
N VAL A 48 5.10 16.43 -15.91
CA VAL A 48 4.24 15.74 -14.92
C VAL A 48 5.02 15.38 -13.65
N ALA A 49 6.24 14.83 -13.78
CA ALA A 49 7.08 14.48 -12.63
C ALA A 49 7.51 15.71 -11.83
N GLU A 50 7.78 16.85 -12.47
CA GLU A 50 8.06 18.14 -11.81
C GLU A 50 6.86 18.63 -10.99
N LYS A 51 5.66 18.60 -11.55
CA LYS A 51 4.42 18.97 -10.84
C LYS A 51 4.14 18.09 -9.62
N LEU A 52 4.51 16.81 -9.68
CA LEU A 52 4.36 15.85 -8.59
C LEU A 52 5.57 15.83 -7.61
N GLN A 53 6.63 16.61 -7.87
CA GLN A 53 7.88 16.61 -7.09
C GLN A 53 8.62 15.25 -7.09
N LEU A 54 8.54 14.51 -8.20
CA LEU A 54 9.10 13.16 -8.38
C LEU A 54 10.39 13.14 -9.25
N THR A 55 11.02 14.28 -9.47
CA THR A 55 12.14 14.45 -10.42
C THR A 55 13.40 13.64 -10.08
N VAL A 56 13.61 13.29 -8.80
CA VAL A 56 14.74 12.43 -8.36
C VAL A 56 14.61 11.02 -8.95
N ASN A 57 13.39 10.52 -9.10
CA ASN A 57 13.10 9.20 -9.64
C ASN A 57 11.82 9.26 -10.50
N PRO A 58 11.90 9.80 -11.74
CA PRO A 58 10.73 10.00 -12.58
C PRO A 58 10.02 8.67 -12.88
N PRO A 59 8.69 8.58 -12.65
CA PRO A 59 7.92 7.39 -12.99
C PRO A 59 7.89 7.13 -14.50
N CYS A 60 7.93 5.85 -14.91
CA CYS A 60 7.87 5.47 -16.31
C CYS A 60 6.44 5.22 -16.81
N ALA A 61 5.44 5.12 -15.94
CA ALA A 61 4.02 5.14 -16.33
C ALA A 61 3.13 5.75 -15.25
N TYR A 62 1.98 6.28 -15.69
CA TYR A 62 1.02 7.01 -14.87
C TYR A 62 -0.40 6.47 -15.09
N GLN A 63 -1.16 6.25 -14.03
CA GLN A 63 -2.61 6.05 -14.14
C GLN A 63 -3.29 7.42 -14.16
N ILE A 64 -4.13 7.66 -15.16
CA ILE A 64 -4.65 9.00 -15.48
C ILE A 64 -6.17 9.10 -15.51
N ARG A 65 -6.65 10.34 -15.37
CA ARG A 65 -7.85 10.86 -16.02
C ARG A 65 -7.44 12.00 -16.95
N PHE A 66 -8.02 12.06 -18.13
CA PHE A 66 -7.81 13.15 -19.08
C PHE A 66 -9.07 13.28 -19.93
N ALA A 67 -9.73 14.44 -19.91
CA ALA A 67 -11.07 14.57 -20.47
C ALA A 67 -12.01 13.45 -19.97
N GLY A 68 -12.67 12.73 -20.88
CA GLY A 68 -13.46 11.54 -20.57
C GLY A 68 -12.70 10.21 -20.74
N CYS A 69 -11.35 10.26 -20.77
CA CYS A 69 -10.48 9.09 -20.90
C CYS A 69 -10.03 8.58 -19.52
N LYS A 70 -9.93 7.26 -19.37
CA LYS A 70 -9.36 6.57 -18.20
C LYS A 70 -8.41 5.47 -18.69
N GLY A 71 -7.23 5.39 -18.07
CA GLY A 71 -6.30 4.29 -18.27
C GLY A 71 -4.92 4.57 -17.69
N VAL A 72 -3.92 3.85 -18.18
CA VAL A 72 -2.49 4.10 -17.95
C VAL A 72 -1.88 4.75 -19.19
N ILE A 73 -0.87 5.60 -19.01
CA ILE A 73 0.03 6.06 -20.07
C ILE A 73 1.47 5.69 -19.70
N ALA A 74 2.18 5.06 -20.63
CA ALA A 74 3.59 4.70 -20.45
C ALA A 74 4.51 5.67 -21.21
N CYS A 75 5.64 6.01 -20.60
CA CYS A 75 6.69 6.82 -21.19
C CYS A 75 7.24 6.07 -22.42
N TRP A 76 7.13 6.69 -23.60
CA TRP A 76 7.52 6.07 -24.86
C TRP A 76 8.10 7.13 -25.82
N PRO A 77 9.15 6.84 -26.60
CA PRO A 77 9.68 7.78 -27.59
C PRO A 77 8.61 8.29 -28.56
N GLY A 78 8.52 9.62 -28.72
CA GLY A 78 7.63 10.27 -29.69
C GLY A 78 8.16 10.20 -31.12
N ASN A 79 7.32 10.55 -32.11
CA ASN A 79 7.70 10.50 -33.53
C ASN A 79 8.21 11.85 -34.10
N ASN A 80 8.39 12.87 -33.25
CA ASN A 80 8.69 14.26 -33.64
C ASN A 80 7.61 14.90 -34.55
N ASP A 81 6.37 14.44 -34.44
CA ASP A 81 5.17 14.91 -35.13
C ASP A 81 4.41 16.02 -34.37
N GLY A 82 4.88 16.37 -33.16
CA GLY A 82 4.23 17.32 -32.25
C GLY A 82 3.22 16.67 -31.30
N VAL A 83 2.96 15.36 -31.42
CA VAL A 83 2.12 14.61 -30.49
C VAL A 83 2.93 14.23 -29.24
N ARG A 84 2.39 14.56 -28.07
CA ARG A 84 3.01 14.34 -26.75
C ARG A 84 2.23 13.34 -25.88
N LEU A 85 0.93 13.19 -26.16
CA LEU A 85 0.04 12.25 -25.49
C LEU A 85 -0.73 11.45 -26.55
N SER A 86 -0.65 10.12 -26.51
CA SER A 86 -1.39 9.24 -27.43
C SER A 86 -2.32 8.32 -26.65
N LEU A 87 -3.61 8.46 -26.91
CA LEU A 87 -4.70 7.74 -26.24
C LEU A 87 -5.41 6.81 -27.21
N ARG A 88 -6.02 5.76 -26.68
CA ARG A 88 -6.71 4.74 -27.47
C ARG A 88 -8.22 4.80 -27.28
N LYS A 89 -8.95 4.29 -28.26
CA LYS A 89 -10.41 4.18 -28.23
C LYS A 89 -10.93 3.44 -26.98
N SER A 90 -10.27 2.37 -26.53
CA SER A 90 -10.62 1.67 -25.28
C SER A 90 -10.57 2.57 -24.05
N MET A 91 -9.70 3.59 -24.02
CA MET A 91 -9.55 4.50 -22.88
C MET A 91 -10.71 5.51 -22.79
N ILE A 92 -11.34 5.86 -23.91
CA ILE A 92 -12.42 6.86 -23.99
C ILE A 92 -13.70 6.29 -23.38
N LYS A 93 -14.19 6.89 -22.29
CA LYS A 93 -15.41 6.46 -21.59
C LYS A 93 -16.61 7.40 -21.83
N PHE A 94 -16.34 8.66 -22.18
CA PHE A 94 -17.33 9.66 -22.62
C PHE A 94 -16.61 10.84 -23.33
N GLU A 95 -17.35 11.66 -24.05
CA GLU A 95 -16.80 12.87 -24.69
C GLU A 95 -16.62 14.03 -23.72
N SER A 96 -15.49 14.75 -23.83
CA SER A 96 -15.17 15.92 -23.02
C SER A 96 -14.04 16.74 -23.65
N ASN A 97 -14.08 18.05 -23.41
CA ASN A 97 -13.10 19.04 -23.89
C ASN A 97 -12.09 19.47 -22.80
N HIS A 98 -12.07 18.80 -21.65
CA HIS A 98 -11.17 19.16 -20.55
C HIS A 98 -9.70 18.82 -20.88
N SER A 99 -8.82 19.82 -20.78
CA SER A 99 -7.43 19.82 -21.23
C SER A 99 -6.39 19.49 -20.13
N ILE A 100 -6.80 19.36 -18.87
CA ILE A 100 -5.87 19.07 -17.77
C ILE A 100 -5.62 17.57 -17.67
N LEU A 101 -4.35 17.20 -17.60
CA LEU A 101 -3.90 15.86 -17.26
C LEU A 101 -3.95 15.67 -15.75
N GLU A 102 -4.75 14.71 -15.31
CA GLU A 102 -4.95 14.37 -13.92
C GLU A 102 -4.33 13.00 -13.62
N ILE A 103 -3.47 12.93 -12.60
CA ILE A 103 -2.78 11.70 -12.20
C ILE A 103 -3.49 11.08 -10.98
N CYS A 104 -3.90 9.81 -11.09
CA CYS A 104 -4.41 9.02 -9.98
C CYS A 104 -3.30 8.31 -9.22
N SER A 105 -2.30 7.78 -9.94
CA SER A 105 -1.18 7.01 -9.39
C SER A 105 -0.06 6.90 -10.43
N TRP A 106 1.09 6.35 -10.03
CA TRP A 106 2.28 6.22 -10.87
C TRP A 106 3.08 4.96 -10.50
N THR A 107 3.95 4.51 -11.41
CA THR A 107 4.84 3.36 -11.18
C THR A 107 5.75 3.58 -9.99
N ARG A 108 5.77 2.60 -9.09
CA ARG A 108 6.59 2.55 -7.88
C ARG A 108 6.71 1.11 -7.42
N PHE A 109 7.90 0.71 -6.98
CA PHE A 109 8.06 -0.62 -6.37
C PHE A 109 7.21 -0.71 -5.10
N GLN A 110 6.44 -1.78 -4.96
CA GLN A 110 5.61 -2.04 -3.78
C GLN A 110 5.89 -3.44 -3.23
N PRO A 111 5.98 -3.62 -1.90
CA PRO A 111 6.13 -4.92 -1.28
C PRO A 111 4.92 -5.82 -1.55
N GLY A 112 5.14 -6.97 -2.16
CA GLY A 112 4.10 -7.95 -2.48
C GLY A 112 3.77 -8.85 -1.31
N PHE A 113 2.51 -8.84 -0.86
CA PHE A 113 2.03 -9.71 0.23
C PHE A 113 1.16 -10.85 -0.29
N LEU A 114 1.42 -12.07 0.22
CA LEU A 114 0.56 -13.23 0.00
C LEU A 114 -0.77 -13.06 0.76
N ASN A 115 -1.88 -13.04 0.02
CA ASN A 115 -3.21 -13.01 0.62
C ASN A 115 -3.86 -14.40 0.65
N ARG A 116 -5.01 -14.50 1.33
CA ARG A 116 -5.76 -15.76 1.51
C ARG A 116 -6.15 -16.44 0.18
N GLN A 117 -6.45 -15.67 -0.87
CA GLN A 117 -6.83 -16.22 -2.18
C GLN A 117 -5.61 -16.86 -2.86
N ILE A 118 -4.53 -16.10 -3.01
CA ILE A 118 -3.29 -16.55 -3.65
C ILE A 118 -2.74 -17.79 -2.96
N VAL A 119 -2.64 -17.80 -1.62
CA VAL A 119 -2.16 -18.97 -0.86
C VAL A 119 -3.01 -20.21 -1.13
N THR A 120 -4.34 -20.09 -1.20
CA THR A 120 -5.21 -21.27 -1.41
C THR A 120 -5.21 -21.73 -2.88
N LEU A 121 -5.04 -20.83 -3.85
CA LEU A 121 -4.87 -21.20 -5.25
C LEU A 121 -3.52 -21.88 -5.49
N LEU A 122 -2.42 -21.35 -4.95
CA LEU A 122 -1.10 -21.97 -5.06
C LEU A 122 -1.05 -23.35 -4.38
N SER A 123 -1.61 -23.48 -3.18
CA SER A 123 -1.79 -24.79 -2.51
C SER A 123 -2.68 -25.77 -3.33
N SER A 124 -3.63 -25.25 -4.13
CA SER A 124 -4.41 -26.05 -5.09
C SER A 124 -3.69 -26.33 -6.43
N LEU A 125 -2.52 -25.73 -6.66
CA LEU A 125 -1.63 -25.93 -7.81
C LEU A 125 -0.34 -26.67 -7.37
N ASP A 126 -0.46 -27.50 -6.34
CA ASP A 126 0.58 -28.36 -5.79
C ASP A 126 1.82 -27.63 -5.23
N VAL A 127 1.73 -26.33 -4.93
CA VAL A 127 2.76 -25.64 -4.13
C VAL A 127 2.73 -26.21 -2.70
N PRO A 128 3.84 -26.76 -2.18
CA PRO A 128 3.84 -27.43 -0.89
C PRO A 128 3.42 -26.53 0.29
N ASP A 129 2.49 -27.02 1.10
CA ASP A 129 1.94 -26.30 2.25
C ASP A 129 3.01 -25.85 3.28
N ASP A 130 4.17 -26.53 3.34
CA ASP A 130 5.27 -26.20 4.24
C ASP A 130 6.04 -24.94 3.80
N VAL A 131 5.94 -24.53 2.52
CA VAL A 131 6.49 -23.26 2.04
C VAL A 131 5.80 -22.09 2.75
N PHE A 132 4.47 -22.04 2.72
CA PHE A 132 3.70 -21.00 3.41
C PHE A 132 3.93 -21.01 4.92
N TRP A 133 4.05 -22.20 5.51
CA TRP A 133 4.38 -22.36 6.93
C TRP A 133 5.75 -21.74 7.27
N LYS A 134 6.79 -22.08 6.50
CA LYS A 134 8.15 -21.50 6.66
C LYS A 134 8.16 -19.99 6.43
N MET A 135 7.40 -19.48 5.46
CA MET A 135 7.28 -18.04 5.23
C MET A 135 6.65 -17.32 6.42
N GLN A 136 5.57 -17.86 6.99
CA GLN A 136 4.95 -17.28 8.18
C GLN A 136 5.88 -17.36 9.40
N GLN A 137 6.54 -18.49 9.64
CA GLN A 137 7.52 -18.61 10.73
C GLN A 137 8.66 -17.59 10.60
N ARG A 138 9.21 -17.41 9.39
CA ARG A 138 10.22 -16.37 9.10
C ARG A 138 9.71 -14.96 9.38
N MET A 139 8.42 -14.69 9.12
CA MET A 139 7.81 -13.39 9.41
C MET A 139 7.63 -13.17 10.91
N ILE A 140 7.14 -14.18 11.66
CA ILE A 140 7.02 -14.12 13.12
C ILE A 140 8.40 -13.88 13.75
N SER A 141 9.41 -14.70 13.43
CA SER A 141 10.76 -14.52 13.97
C SER A 141 11.46 -13.22 13.54
N LYS A 142 10.99 -12.56 12.47
CA LYS A 142 11.40 -11.19 12.13
C LYS A 142 10.73 -10.16 13.05
N LEU A 143 9.43 -10.29 13.30
CA LEU A 143 8.69 -9.44 14.24
C LEU A 143 9.23 -9.58 15.66
N ASP A 144 9.51 -10.80 16.14
CA ASP A 144 10.11 -11.03 17.46
C ASP A 144 11.46 -10.30 17.59
N ARG A 145 12.28 -10.34 16.52
CA ARG A 145 13.57 -9.64 16.47
C ARG A 145 13.44 -8.11 16.40
N MET A 146 12.34 -7.56 15.90
CA MET A 146 12.15 -6.11 15.78
C MET A 146 12.16 -5.39 17.14
N VAL A 147 11.94 -6.11 18.24
CA VAL A 147 11.95 -5.57 19.61
C VAL A 147 13.39 -5.43 20.16
N VAL A 148 14.37 -6.12 19.57
CA VAL A 148 15.76 -6.21 20.07
C VAL A 148 16.84 -5.79 19.07
N ASP A 149 16.47 -5.59 17.80
CA ASP A 149 17.39 -5.36 16.69
C ASP A 149 16.91 -4.16 15.84
N THR A 150 17.58 -3.01 16.01
CA THR A 150 17.25 -1.72 15.39
C THR A 150 17.19 -1.79 13.87
N GLU A 151 18.11 -2.52 13.24
CA GLU A 151 18.17 -2.65 11.77
C GLU A 151 16.98 -3.49 11.27
N VAL A 152 16.65 -4.59 11.96
CA VAL A 152 15.47 -5.40 11.64
C VAL A 152 14.17 -4.62 11.88
N ALA A 153 14.11 -3.79 12.92
CA ALA A 153 12.97 -2.91 13.18
C ALA A 153 12.80 -1.88 12.06
N PHE A 154 13.89 -1.23 11.63
CA PHE A 154 13.90 -0.28 10.53
C PHE A 154 13.46 -0.94 9.21
N ASP A 155 14.03 -2.10 8.86
CA ASP A 155 13.64 -2.91 7.70
C ASP A 155 12.14 -3.24 7.69
N ILE A 156 11.58 -3.68 8.83
CA ILE A 156 10.16 -4.05 8.93
C ILE A 156 9.26 -2.83 8.81
N LEU A 157 9.59 -1.73 9.50
CA LEU A 157 8.77 -0.52 9.53
C LEU A 157 8.79 0.23 8.20
N THR A 158 9.90 0.18 7.46
CA THR A 158 10.00 0.72 6.10
C THR A 158 9.30 -0.19 5.07
N ALA A 159 9.48 -1.52 5.15
CA ALA A 159 8.81 -2.46 4.25
C ALA A 159 7.30 -2.60 4.49
N SER A 160 6.78 -2.23 5.67
CA SER A 160 5.34 -2.36 6.00
C SER A 160 4.53 -1.09 5.77
N CYS A 161 5.17 0.07 5.54
CA CYS A 161 4.49 1.38 5.47
C CYS A 161 5.02 2.22 4.30
N ALA A 162 4.46 2.02 3.09
CA ALA A 162 4.99 2.58 1.86
C ALA A 162 4.64 4.07 1.59
N ASP A 163 3.58 4.62 2.19
CA ASP A 163 2.95 5.85 1.69
C ASP A 163 3.18 7.13 2.54
N GLN A 164 3.62 7.00 3.80
CA GLN A 164 3.98 8.13 4.66
C GLN A 164 5.15 7.74 5.55
N GLY A 165 6.16 8.63 5.67
CA GLY A 165 7.36 8.39 6.47
C GLY A 165 6.99 8.00 7.90
N ASN A 166 7.19 6.73 8.23
CA ASN A 166 6.79 6.17 9.52
C ASN A 166 7.65 6.81 10.62
N THR A 167 7.03 7.54 11.55
CA THR A 167 7.73 8.24 12.64
C THR A 167 8.68 7.31 13.41
N ALA A 168 8.30 6.04 13.61
CA ALA A 168 9.18 5.06 14.25
C ALA A 168 10.39 4.70 13.37
N ALA A 169 10.21 4.54 12.06
CA ALA A 169 11.34 4.33 11.13
C ALA A 169 12.25 5.56 11.05
N ILE A 170 11.70 6.77 11.11
CA ILE A 170 12.48 8.02 11.16
C ILE A 170 13.31 8.06 12.46
N MET A 171 12.71 7.73 13.61
CA MET A 171 13.39 7.66 14.91
C MET A 171 14.47 6.56 14.97
N LEU A 172 14.28 5.45 14.27
CA LEU A 172 15.25 4.34 14.19
C LEU A 172 16.34 4.56 13.13
N SER A 173 16.15 5.51 12.21
CA SER A 173 17.16 5.79 11.18
C SER A 173 18.47 6.25 11.83
N PRO A 174 19.64 5.76 11.39
CA PRO A 174 20.91 6.03 12.06
C PRO A 174 21.29 7.51 11.94
N VAL A 175 20.97 8.28 13.00
CA VAL A 175 21.40 9.67 13.19
C VAL A 175 22.92 9.68 13.25
N SER A 176 23.53 9.94 12.09
CA SER A 176 24.96 9.81 11.87
C SER A 176 25.71 10.97 12.52
N SER A 177 26.04 10.79 13.80
CA SER A 177 26.88 11.63 14.67
C SER A 177 26.29 12.97 15.18
N PRO A 178 26.71 13.47 16.36
CA PRO A 178 26.00 14.54 17.09
C PRO A 178 26.21 15.97 16.56
N LYS A 179 26.44 16.18 15.25
CA LYS A 179 26.89 17.49 14.71
C LYS A 179 26.31 17.94 13.37
N GLN A 180 25.27 17.29 12.83
CA GLN A 180 24.61 17.78 11.61
C GLN A 180 23.08 17.79 11.72
N ASN A 181 22.57 18.98 12.03
CA ASN A 181 21.24 19.54 11.77
C ASN A 181 20.04 18.56 11.74
N LEU A 182 19.27 18.53 12.84
CA LEU A 182 17.93 17.90 12.89
C LEU A 182 16.93 18.69 12.04
N THR A 183 17.00 18.50 10.73
CA THR A 183 16.07 19.09 9.77
C THR A 183 14.79 18.25 9.75
N PHE A 184 13.88 18.54 10.68
CA PHE A 184 12.51 18.01 10.61
C PHE A 184 11.92 18.33 9.23
N ALA A 185 11.41 17.30 8.55
CA ALA A 185 10.87 17.36 7.18
C ALA A 185 11.90 17.59 6.03
N ALA A 186 12.96 16.80 5.99
CA ALA A 186 13.48 16.29 4.72
C ALA A 186 13.53 14.75 4.78
N CYS A 187 12.67 14.09 4.00
CA CYS A 187 12.69 12.63 3.89
C CYS A 187 13.88 12.23 3.02
N TRP A 188 15.07 12.16 3.62
CA TRP A 188 16.28 11.63 2.99
C TRP A 188 16.11 10.12 2.79
N PHE A 189 15.37 9.75 1.76
CA PHE A 189 15.66 8.50 1.06
C PHE A 189 17.11 8.62 0.59
N SER A 190 17.99 7.89 1.29
CA SER A 190 19.37 7.70 0.88
C SER A 190 19.40 7.45 -0.63
N GLU A 191 20.37 8.08 -1.30
CA GLU A 191 20.65 7.97 -2.73
C GLU A 191 21.10 6.54 -3.07
N THR A 192 20.13 5.63 -2.94
CA THR A 192 20.21 4.21 -3.20
C THR A 192 20.31 4.11 -4.70
N LYS A 193 21.57 4.07 -5.17
CA LYS A 193 21.93 3.68 -6.53
C LYS A 193 20.98 2.58 -6.96
N LYS A 194 20.12 2.90 -7.94
CA LYS A 194 19.11 1.98 -8.46
C LYS A 194 19.82 0.76 -9.04
N ASN A 195 20.01 -0.26 -8.21
CA ASN A 195 20.39 -1.60 -8.62
C ASN A 195 19.18 -2.24 -9.31
N LEU A 196 18.83 -1.72 -10.50
CA LEU A 196 17.74 -2.25 -11.33
C LEU A 196 18.05 -3.70 -11.65
N GLN A 197 17.31 -4.60 -11.03
CA GLN A 197 17.43 -6.03 -11.26
C GLN A 197 16.43 -6.45 -12.33
N VAL A 198 16.93 -6.83 -13.51
CA VAL A 198 16.10 -7.52 -14.50
C VAL A 198 15.81 -8.93 -14.01
N ILE A 199 14.55 -9.19 -13.67
CA ILE A 199 14.07 -10.52 -13.28
C ILE A 199 13.98 -11.41 -14.53
N LYS A 200 14.51 -12.64 -14.44
CA LYS A 200 14.54 -13.63 -15.53
C LYS A 200 14.14 -15.00 -15.01
N GLY A 201 13.57 -15.85 -15.87
CA GLY A 201 13.12 -17.19 -15.53
C GLY A 201 11.64 -17.25 -15.14
N PHE A 202 11.20 -18.32 -14.51
CA PHE A 202 9.77 -18.52 -14.22
C PHE A 202 9.28 -17.55 -13.14
N VAL A 203 8.10 -16.98 -13.37
CA VAL A 203 7.41 -16.08 -12.45
C VAL A 203 5.95 -16.49 -12.30
N VAL A 204 5.41 -16.28 -11.11
CA VAL A 204 3.98 -16.35 -10.83
C VAL A 204 3.40 -14.95 -10.86
N VAL A 205 2.36 -14.75 -11.65
CA VAL A 205 1.60 -13.49 -11.78
C VAL A 205 0.14 -13.75 -11.42
N ALA A 206 -0.43 -12.94 -10.54
CA ALA A 206 -1.83 -13.03 -10.13
C ALA A 206 -2.45 -11.64 -9.93
N LYS A 207 -3.67 -11.45 -10.42
CA LYS A 207 -4.45 -10.23 -10.18
C LYS A 207 -5.46 -10.49 -9.06
N ASN A 208 -5.64 -9.53 -8.15
CA ASN A 208 -6.60 -9.65 -7.05
C ASN A 208 -7.93 -8.95 -7.37
N PRO A 209 -9.10 -9.56 -7.06
CA PRO A 209 -9.27 -10.87 -6.45
C PRO A 209 -9.12 -12.04 -7.45
N CYS A 210 -8.36 -13.06 -7.07
CA CYS A 210 -8.21 -14.31 -7.83
C CYS A 210 -9.02 -15.43 -7.16
N LEU A 211 -9.73 -16.25 -7.95
CA LEU A 211 -10.71 -17.23 -7.45
C LEU A 211 -10.79 -18.54 -8.28
N HIS A 212 -10.16 -18.57 -9.46
CA HIS A 212 -10.08 -19.70 -10.39
C HIS A 212 -8.61 -20.16 -10.52
N PRO A 213 -8.30 -21.47 -10.70
CA PRO A 213 -6.92 -21.93 -10.88
C PRO A 213 -6.16 -21.18 -11.98
N GLY A 214 -6.84 -20.87 -13.09
CA GLY A 214 -6.27 -20.14 -14.22
C GLY A 214 -5.97 -18.66 -13.98
N ASP A 215 -6.42 -18.06 -12.87
CA ASP A 215 -6.07 -16.68 -12.48
C ASP A 215 -4.59 -16.57 -12.06
N ILE A 216 -4.00 -17.67 -11.58
CA ILE A 216 -2.57 -17.78 -11.32
C ILE A 216 -1.89 -18.11 -12.66
N ARG A 217 -1.16 -17.14 -13.22
CA ARG A 217 -0.36 -17.33 -14.43
C ARG A 217 1.06 -17.70 -14.03
N VAL A 218 1.55 -18.83 -14.52
CA VAL A 218 2.98 -19.13 -14.54
C VAL A 218 3.51 -18.72 -15.92
N LEU A 219 4.40 -17.73 -15.93
CA LEU A 219 4.98 -17.10 -17.11
C LEU A 219 6.51 -17.18 -17.05
N GLU A 220 7.18 -16.93 -18.17
CA GLU A 220 8.63 -16.79 -18.23
C GLU A 220 9.00 -15.31 -18.41
N ALA A 221 9.71 -14.76 -17.43
CA ALA A 221 10.28 -13.41 -17.50
C ALA A 221 11.56 -13.44 -18.36
N VAL A 222 11.58 -12.58 -19.38
CA VAL A 222 12.67 -12.47 -20.37
C VAL A 222 13.23 -11.06 -20.38
N ASP A 223 14.50 -10.94 -20.75
CA ASP A 223 15.19 -9.65 -20.87
C ASP A 223 14.95 -9.03 -22.24
N ALA A 224 14.51 -7.77 -22.25
CA ALA A 224 14.27 -6.98 -23.46
C ALA A 224 15.00 -5.63 -23.31
N PRO A 225 16.25 -5.50 -23.80
CA PRO A 225 17.08 -4.30 -23.64
C PRO A 225 16.42 -3.00 -24.11
N GLU A 226 15.58 -3.07 -25.15
CA GLU A 226 14.81 -1.95 -25.66
C GLU A 226 13.76 -1.40 -24.66
N LEU A 227 13.40 -2.19 -23.64
CA LEU A 227 12.44 -1.83 -22.58
C LEU A 227 13.10 -1.40 -21.26
N HIS A 228 14.44 -1.33 -21.18
CA HIS A 228 15.15 -0.96 -19.92
C HIS A 228 14.84 0.46 -19.42
N HIS A 229 14.18 1.30 -20.22
CA HIS A 229 13.65 2.60 -19.81
C HIS A 229 12.36 2.51 -18.97
N LEU A 230 11.75 1.32 -18.88
CA LEU A 230 10.58 1.03 -18.06
C LEU A 230 11.03 0.29 -16.78
N SER A 231 10.82 0.91 -15.62
CA SER A 231 11.17 0.37 -14.30
C SER A 231 9.93 0.28 -13.40
N ASP A 232 9.99 -0.53 -12.33
CA ASP A 232 8.91 -0.66 -11.33
C ASP A 232 7.53 -1.02 -11.93
N CYS A 233 7.53 -1.76 -13.05
CA CYS A 233 6.33 -2.21 -13.74
C CYS A 233 6.53 -3.58 -14.41
N LEU A 234 5.43 -4.23 -14.78
CA LEU A 234 5.40 -5.48 -15.53
C LEU A 234 4.96 -5.19 -16.97
N VAL A 235 5.79 -5.55 -17.96
CA VAL A 235 5.44 -5.40 -19.38
C VAL A 235 4.95 -6.73 -19.95
N PHE A 236 3.71 -6.76 -20.41
CA PHE A 236 3.13 -7.93 -21.06
C PHE A 236 3.37 -7.94 -22.58
N PRO A 237 3.50 -9.13 -23.21
CA PRO A 237 3.66 -9.25 -24.65
C PRO A 237 2.41 -8.83 -25.41
N GLN A 238 2.61 -8.11 -26.52
CA GLN A 238 1.58 -7.70 -27.48
C GLN A 238 1.23 -8.80 -28.50
N LYS A 239 1.61 -10.05 -28.21
CA LYS A 239 1.51 -11.23 -29.08
C LYS A 239 1.14 -12.44 -28.22
N GLY A 240 0.39 -13.37 -28.81
CA GLY A 240 -0.14 -14.56 -28.15
C GLY A 240 -1.58 -14.79 -28.61
N ASP A 241 -2.20 -15.85 -28.11
CA ASP A 241 -3.60 -16.15 -28.44
C ASP A 241 -4.60 -15.31 -27.63
N ARG A 242 -4.20 -14.89 -26.42
CA ARG A 242 -4.98 -14.09 -25.48
C ARG A 242 -4.05 -13.19 -24.65
N PRO A 243 -4.44 -11.96 -24.28
CA PRO A 243 -3.60 -11.09 -23.44
C PRO A 243 -3.49 -11.65 -22.02
N HIS A 244 -2.28 -11.79 -21.47
CA HIS A 244 -2.07 -12.25 -20.09
C HIS A 244 -2.83 -11.45 -19.01
N PRO A 245 -3.03 -10.12 -19.12
CA PRO A 245 -3.98 -9.38 -18.27
C PRO A 245 -5.38 -10.01 -18.27
N ASN A 246 -5.91 -10.30 -19.45
CA ASN A 246 -7.25 -10.87 -19.60
C ASN A 246 -7.32 -12.34 -19.15
N GLU A 247 -6.21 -13.07 -19.17
CA GLU A 247 -6.11 -14.41 -18.57
C GLU A 247 -6.14 -14.38 -17.04
N ALA A 248 -5.59 -13.33 -16.43
CA ALA A 248 -5.55 -13.13 -14.98
C ALA A 248 -6.80 -12.38 -14.49
N SER A 249 -7.87 -13.12 -14.18
CA SER A 249 -9.12 -12.56 -13.62
C SER A 249 -9.83 -11.52 -14.51
N GLY A 250 -9.63 -11.59 -15.83
CA GLY A 250 -10.25 -10.69 -16.80
C GLY A 250 -9.76 -9.25 -16.69
N SER A 251 -8.51 -9.05 -16.26
CA SER A 251 -7.87 -7.74 -16.09
C SER A 251 -7.66 -7.02 -17.42
N ASP A 252 -7.54 -5.70 -17.34
CA ASP A 252 -7.09 -4.82 -18.41
C ASP A 252 -5.78 -4.10 -18.01
N LEU A 253 -5.37 -3.08 -18.77
CA LEU A 253 -4.19 -2.24 -18.48
C LEU A 253 -4.59 -0.83 -17.99
N ASP A 254 -5.79 -0.65 -17.44
CA ASP A 254 -6.32 0.67 -17.03
C ASP A 254 -5.85 1.15 -15.64
N GLY A 255 -4.95 0.36 -15.03
CA GLY A 255 -4.24 0.63 -13.77
C GLY A 255 -4.31 -0.52 -12.76
N ASP A 256 -4.60 -1.73 -13.21
CA ASP A 256 -4.61 -2.93 -12.37
C ASP A 256 -3.21 -3.30 -11.85
N LEU A 257 -3.14 -3.64 -10.55
CA LEU A 257 -1.92 -4.08 -9.88
C LEU A 257 -1.88 -5.61 -9.78
N TYR A 258 -0.70 -6.17 -10.01
CA TYR A 258 -0.44 -7.61 -10.01
C TYR A 258 0.46 -7.99 -8.85
N PHE A 259 0.11 -9.08 -8.16
CA PHE A 259 1.08 -9.82 -7.37
C PHE A 259 2.01 -10.56 -8.32
N VAL A 260 3.31 -10.35 -8.18
CA VAL A 260 4.37 -11.03 -8.95
C VAL A 260 5.37 -11.63 -7.97
N THR A 261 5.76 -12.88 -8.18
CA THR A 261 6.86 -13.50 -7.44
C THR A 261 7.73 -14.38 -8.33
N TRP A 262 9.03 -14.37 -8.03
CA TRP A 262 10.08 -15.19 -8.62
C TRP A 262 10.75 -16.10 -7.56
N ASP A 263 10.09 -16.32 -6.42
CA ASP A 263 10.51 -17.32 -5.44
C ASP A 263 10.18 -18.72 -5.98
N GLU A 264 11.19 -19.50 -6.35
CA GLU A 264 11.05 -20.89 -6.84
C GLU A 264 10.19 -21.79 -5.93
N ASN A 265 10.10 -21.50 -4.62
CA ASN A 265 9.26 -22.26 -3.70
C ASN A 265 7.76 -21.98 -3.88
N LEU A 266 7.39 -20.84 -4.48
CA LEU A 266 6.02 -20.44 -4.77
C LEU A 266 5.59 -20.73 -6.22
N ILE A 267 6.51 -21.18 -7.07
CA ILE A 267 6.21 -21.57 -8.45
C ILE A 267 5.58 -22.97 -8.44
N PRO A 268 4.36 -23.16 -8.98
CA PRO A 268 3.75 -24.48 -9.11
C PRO A 268 4.70 -25.51 -9.75
N PRO A 269 4.84 -26.74 -9.21
CA PRO A 269 5.77 -27.74 -9.73
C PRO A 269 5.59 -28.08 -11.22
N SER A 270 4.36 -27.91 -11.73
CA SER A 270 4.01 -28.08 -13.14
C SER A 270 4.71 -27.10 -14.09
N ARG A 271 5.17 -25.94 -13.56
CA ARG A 271 5.66 -24.76 -14.28
C ARG A 271 4.76 -24.32 -15.45
N LYS A 272 3.46 -24.57 -15.34
CA LYS A 272 2.46 -24.31 -16.38
C LYS A 272 1.24 -23.62 -15.82
N SER A 273 0.80 -22.58 -16.52
CA SER A 273 -0.49 -21.95 -16.29
C SER A 273 -1.64 -22.94 -16.53
N TRP A 274 -2.68 -22.88 -15.69
CA TRP A 274 -3.94 -23.57 -15.96
C TRP A 274 -4.72 -22.84 -17.07
N ILE A 275 -5.75 -23.48 -17.62
CA ILE A 275 -6.59 -22.84 -18.66
C ILE A 275 -7.28 -21.62 -18.04
N PRO A 276 -7.14 -20.41 -18.60
CA PRO A 276 -7.81 -19.22 -18.08
C PRO A 276 -9.32 -19.32 -18.32
N MET A 277 -10.12 -18.84 -17.37
CA MET A 277 -11.58 -18.82 -17.52
C MET A 277 -11.97 -17.90 -18.70
N ASP A 278 -13.05 -18.21 -19.40
CA ASP A 278 -13.61 -17.28 -20.38
C ASP A 278 -14.42 -16.18 -19.67
N TYR A 279 -13.82 -15.01 -19.48
CA TYR A 279 -14.50 -13.85 -18.89
C TYR A 279 -15.37 -13.08 -19.90
N ALA A 280 -15.39 -13.47 -21.19
CA ALA A 280 -16.26 -12.86 -22.20
C ALA A 280 -17.74 -13.28 -22.01
N GLN A 281 -17.99 -14.45 -21.40
CA GLN A 281 -19.35 -14.96 -21.16
C GLN A 281 -19.55 -15.49 -19.74
N GLN A 282 -20.34 -14.72 -18.96
CA GLN A 282 -20.95 -15.11 -17.68
C GLN A 282 -20.02 -15.16 -16.46
N LYS A 283 -20.64 -14.86 -15.31
CA LYS A 283 -20.10 -13.90 -14.32
C LYS A 283 -21.08 -13.90 -13.03
N LYS A 284 -20.67 -13.63 -11.73
CA LYS A 284 -21.32 -13.25 -10.38
C LYS A 284 -21.14 -13.99 -8.97
N ASN A 285 -20.00 -13.83 -8.26
CA ASN A 285 -19.51 -14.19 -6.86
C ASN A 285 -20.06 -15.31 -5.91
N VAL A 286 -19.19 -16.26 -5.42
CA VAL A 286 -18.67 -16.48 -4.00
C VAL A 286 -17.82 -17.79 -3.89
N CYS A 287 -16.48 -17.78 -3.98
CA CYS A 287 -15.68 -19.05 -4.06
C CYS A 287 -14.97 -19.52 -2.76
N LEU A 288 -14.33 -18.63 -2.00
CA LEU A 288 -13.35 -18.98 -0.94
C LEU A 288 -13.78 -20.06 0.08
N VAL A 289 -15.04 -20.07 0.52
CA VAL A 289 -15.52 -21.05 1.52
C VAL A 289 -15.58 -22.46 0.93
N GLN A 290 -16.05 -22.59 -0.32
CA GLN A 290 -16.13 -23.89 -1.00
C GLN A 290 -14.72 -24.39 -1.36
N LEU A 291 -13.84 -23.48 -1.80
CA LEU A 291 -12.46 -23.78 -2.17
C LEU A 291 -11.64 -24.34 -0.98
N VAL A 292 -11.89 -23.83 0.23
CA VAL A 292 -11.26 -24.33 1.46
C VAL A 292 -11.93 -25.62 1.98
N ARG A 293 -13.23 -25.78 1.74
CA ARG A 293 -14.01 -26.95 2.16
C ARG A 293 -13.75 -28.18 1.27
N SER A 294 -13.45 -27.97 -0.01
CA SER A 294 -13.32 -29.05 -0.98
C SER A 294 -11.99 -29.78 -0.86
N GLU A 295 -12.03 -31.10 -1.06
CA GLU A 295 -10.81 -31.92 -1.17
C GLU A 295 -10.03 -31.52 -2.43
N TYR A 296 -10.72 -31.40 -3.56
CA TYR A 296 -10.22 -30.94 -4.87
C TYR A 296 -9.87 -29.44 -4.95
N GLY A 297 -10.09 -28.68 -3.87
CA GLY A 297 -9.70 -27.28 -3.77
C GLY A 297 -10.32 -26.41 -4.86
N ALA A 298 -9.47 -25.69 -5.60
CA ALA A 298 -9.89 -24.80 -6.68
C ALA A 298 -10.42 -25.50 -7.94
N HIS A 299 -10.19 -26.82 -8.10
CA HIS A 299 -10.63 -27.62 -9.26
C HIS A 299 -12.04 -28.22 -9.11
N ASP A 300 -12.69 -28.06 -7.95
CA ASP A 300 -14.08 -28.48 -7.72
C ASP A 300 -15.03 -27.70 -8.66
N GLU A 301 -15.93 -28.40 -9.35
CA GLU A 301 -16.95 -27.81 -10.22
C GLU A 301 -17.75 -26.70 -9.52
N LYS A 302 -17.99 -26.84 -8.21
CA LYS A 302 -18.67 -25.80 -7.41
C LYS A 302 -17.78 -24.58 -7.25
N CYS A 303 -16.46 -24.73 -7.06
CA CYS A 303 -15.51 -23.62 -7.00
C CYS A 303 -15.42 -22.90 -8.34
N ILE A 304 -15.28 -23.65 -9.44
CA ILE A 304 -15.31 -23.11 -10.81
C ILE A 304 -16.62 -22.36 -11.02
N LYS A 305 -17.78 -22.97 -10.71
CA LYS A 305 -19.07 -22.29 -10.86
C LYS A 305 -19.20 -21.08 -9.95
N LEU A 306 -18.59 -21.09 -8.76
CA LEU A 306 -18.56 -19.97 -7.82
C LEU A 306 -17.57 -18.84 -8.21
N ALA A 307 -16.66 -19.11 -9.14
CA ALA A 307 -15.74 -18.17 -9.77
C ALA A 307 -16.20 -17.68 -11.16
N GLU A 308 -16.88 -18.51 -11.96
CA GLU A 308 -17.75 -18.08 -13.09
C GLU A 308 -18.93 -17.28 -12.57
N LEU A 309 -19.31 -17.54 -11.33
CA LEU A 309 -19.72 -16.48 -10.47
C LEU A 309 -18.53 -15.47 -10.38
N ALA A 310 -17.76 -15.25 -9.31
CA ALA A 310 -16.88 -14.06 -9.16
C ALA A 310 -17.29 -12.78 -9.96
N ALA A 311 -16.70 -12.63 -11.15
CA ALA A 311 -16.75 -11.57 -12.14
C ALA A 311 -18.02 -10.66 -12.24
N THR A 312 -19.27 -11.12 -12.52
CA THR A 312 -20.35 -10.12 -12.85
C THR A 312 -20.67 -9.27 -11.64
N ALA A 313 -20.43 -9.74 -10.41
CA ALA A 313 -20.72 -8.91 -9.24
C ALA A 313 -19.89 -7.62 -9.30
N VAL A 314 -18.65 -7.74 -9.76
CA VAL A 314 -17.74 -6.62 -9.99
C VAL A 314 -18.24 -5.74 -11.15
N ASP A 315 -18.76 -6.34 -12.23
CA ASP A 315 -19.27 -5.61 -13.39
C ASP A 315 -20.75 -5.19 -13.31
N PHE A 316 -21.45 -5.41 -12.20
CA PHE A 316 -22.84 -4.95 -12.05
C PHE A 316 -22.99 -3.44 -12.28
N PRO A 317 -22.13 -2.55 -11.72
CA PRO A 317 -22.21 -1.11 -11.97
C PRO A 317 -22.00 -0.70 -13.43
N LYS A 318 -21.30 -1.53 -14.23
CA LYS A 318 -21.07 -1.30 -15.67
C LYS A 318 -22.19 -1.89 -16.54
N THR A 319 -22.75 -3.03 -16.16
CA THR A 319 -23.61 -3.87 -17.03
C THR A 319 -25.08 -3.93 -16.62
N GLY A 320 -25.44 -3.43 -15.43
CA GLY A 320 -26.81 -3.48 -14.88
C GLY A 320 -27.33 -4.88 -14.52
N LYS A 321 -26.60 -5.95 -14.86
CA LYS A 321 -27.04 -7.33 -14.58
C LYS A 321 -27.02 -7.60 -13.08
N ILE A 322 -28.12 -8.09 -12.50
CA ILE A 322 -28.22 -8.65 -11.12
C ILE A 322 -28.23 -10.19 -11.19
N VAL A 323 -27.61 -10.88 -10.23
CA VAL A 323 -27.60 -12.36 -10.09
C VAL A 323 -27.56 -12.65 -8.59
N SER A 324 -28.27 -13.70 -8.19
CA SER A 324 -28.39 -14.19 -6.84
C SER A 324 -27.53 -15.45 -6.64
N MET A 325 -27.00 -15.63 -5.43
CA MET A 325 -26.30 -16.85 -5.04
C MET A 325 -27.29 -18.04 -4.97
N PRO A 326 -27.10 -19.11 -5.77
CA PRO A 326 -27.95 -20.31 -5.72
C PRO A 326 -28.00 -20.92 -4.30
N PRO A 327 -29.18 -21.32 -3.78
CA PRO A 327 -29.29 -21.80 -2.40
C PRO A 327 -28.38 -23.00 -2.06
N HIS A 328 -28.12 -23.88 -3.02
CA HIS A 328 -27.28 -25.07 -2.84
C HIS A 328 -25.77 -24.76 -2.80
N LEU A 329 -25.34 -23.56 -3.23
CA LEU A 329 -23.95 -23.09 -3.13
C LEU A 329 -23.72 -22.21 -1.88
N ARG A 330 -24.76 -21.93 -1.09
CA ARG A 330 -24.63 -21.14 0.15
C ARG A 330 -23.98 -21.97 1.26
N PRO A 331 -22.81 -21.59 1.80
CA PRO A 331 -22.20 -22.32 2.89
C PRO A 331 -22.99 -22.14 4.20
N LYS A 332 -23.28 -23.26 4.86
CA LYS A 332 -23.90 -23.30 6.20
C LYS A 332 -22.88 -23.14 7.33
N LEU A 333 -21.62 -23.53 7.07
CA LEU A 333 -20.50 -23.46 7.99
C LEU A 333 -19.30 -22.84 7.29
N TYR A 334 -18.51 -22.06 8.03
CA TYR A 334 -17.37 -21.29 7.56
C TYR A 334 -16.07 -21.77 8.23
N PRO A 335 -14.90 -21.64 7.58
CA PRO A 335 -13.62 -21.90 8.21
C PRO A 335 -13.39 -21.02 9.45
N ASP A 336 -12.70 -21.55 10.44
CA ASP A 336 -12.30 -20.87 11.67
C ASP A 336 -11.59 -19.52 11.45
N PHE A 337 -10.71 -19.43 10.46
CA PHE A 337 -10.03 -18.19 10.09
C PHE A 337 -10.94 -17.07 9.51
N MET A 338 -12.24 -17.34 9.30
CA MET A 338 -13.21 -16.32 8.89
C MET A 338 -13.89 -15.58 10.05
N GLY A 339 -13.57 -15.92 11.31
CA GLY A 339 -14.06 -15.16 12.48
C GLY A 339 -15.59 -15.15 12.59
N LYS A 340 -16.25 -16.26 12.26
CA LYS A 340 -17.69 -16.43 12.46
C LYS A 340 -17.99 -16.98 13.86
N GLU A 341 -19.26 -16.88 14.25
CA GLU A 341 -19.75 -17.43 15.52
C GLU A 341 -19.40 -18.91 15.68
N LYS A 342 -19.20 -19.36 16.93
CA LYS A 342 -18.76 -20.74 17.22
C LYS A 342 -19.68 -21.81 16.58
N TYR A 343 -21.00 -21.55 16.53
CA TYR A 343 -21.98 -22.46 15.94
C TYR A 343 -22.03 -22.43 14.38
N GLN A 344 -21.40 -21.44 13.75
CA GLN A 344 -21.32 -21.30 12.29
C GLN A 344 -19.95 -21.72 11.72
N THR A 345 -19.09 -22.29 12.56
CA THR A 345 -17.66 -22.42 12.28
C THR A 345 -17.19 -23.87 12.31
N TYR A 346 -16.20 -24.21 11.47
CA TYR A 346 -15.49 -25.49 11.50
C TYR A 346 -13.97 -25.29 11.47
N MET A 347 -13.22 -26.17 12.14
CA MET A 347 -11.76 -26.17 12.11
C MET A 347 -11.25 -26.60 10.74
N SER A 348 -10.63 -25.69 9.98
CA SER A 348 -10.10 -26.03 8.66
C SER A 348 -8.77 -26.79 8.74
N LYS A 349 -8.69 -27.91 8.02
CA LYS A 349 -7.47 -28.73 7.90
C LYS A 349 -6.47 -28.20 6.85
N LYS A 350 -6.92 -27.35 5.92
CA LYS A 350 -6.09 -26.72 4.86
C LYS A 350 -5.10 -25.71 5.47
N ILE A 351 -4.07 -25.32 4.71
CA ILE A 351 -2.99 -24.43 5.16
C ILE A 351 -3.49 -23.17 5.88
N LEU A 352 -4.46 -22.43 5.33
CA LEU A 352 -4.97 -21.21 5.96
C LEU A 352 -5.51 -21.41 7.38
N GLY A 353 -6.13 -22.56 7.68
CA GLY A 353 -6.57 -22.88 9.04
C GLY A 353 -5.40 -23.11 9.98
N ARG A 354 -4.35 -23.81 9.51
CA ARG A 354 -3.12 -24.05 10.28
C ARG A 354 -2.37 -22.74 10.56
N LEU A 355 -2.20 -21.91 9.54
CA LEU A 355 -1.58 -20.58 9.62
C LEU A 355 -2.33 -19.64 10.58
N TYR A 356 -3.66 -19.60 10.48
CA TYR A 356 -4.50 -18.80 11.38
C TYR A 356 -4.37 -19.21 12.84
N ARG A 357 -4.49 -20.51 13.13
CA ARG A 357 -4.37 -21.02 14.50
C ARG A 357 -2.98 -20.78 15.06
N LEU A 358 -1.91 -20.91 14.26
CA LEU A 358 -0.56 -20.56 14.72
C LEU A 358 -0.46 -19.10 15.20
N ILE A 359 -0.98 -18.11 14.45
CA ILE A 359 -1.00 -16.71 14.92
C ILE A 359 -1.90 -16.55 16.14
N LYS A 360 -3.08 -17.20 16.15
CA LYS A 360 -4.02 -17.07 17.26
C LYS A 360 -3.43 -17.62 18.56
N ASP A 361 -2.79 -18.79 18.50
CA ASP A 361 -2.17 -19.45 19.64
C ASP A 361 -0.90 -18.70 20.13
N THR A 362 -0.27 -17.87 19.29
CA THR A 362 0.77 -16.90 19.71
C THR A 362 0.12 -15.68 20.35
N TYR A 363 -0.82 -15.01 19.67
CA TYR A 363 -1.47 -13.80 20.17
C TYR A 363 -2.21 -14.02 21.50
N ASP A 364 -2.95 -15.13 21.64
CA ASP A 364 -3.64 -15.45 22.88
C ASP A 364 -2.64 -15.65 24.04
N LYS A 365 -1.44 -16.19 23.78
CA LYS A 365 -0.36 -16.28 24.79
C LYS A 365 0.27 -14.93 25.08
N ASP A 366 0.62 -14.16 24.06
CA ASP A 366 1.23 -12.84 24.21
C ASP A 366 0.30 -11.91 25.02
N VAL A 367 -1.02 -12.05 24.84
CA VAL A 367 -2.03 -11.32 25.63
C VAL A 367 -2.15 -11.88 27.05
N GLU A 368 -2.08 -13.19 27.26
CA GLU A 368 -2.06 -13.78 28.61
C GLU A 368 -0.78 -13.36 29.39
N GLU A 369 0.39 -13.37 28.75
CA GLU A 369 1.67 -12.94 29.33
C GLU A 369 1.73 -11.40 29.54
N ALA A 370 1.30 -10.60 28.55
CA ALA A 370 1.22 -9.14 28.70
C ALA A 370 0.15 -8.70 29.70
N SER A 371 -0.91 -9.49 29.93
CA SER A 371 -1.90 -9.25 30.98
C SER A 371 -1.32 -9.42 32.39
N SER A 372 -0.17 -10.09 32.55
CA SER A 372 0.59 -10.13 33.81
C SER A 372 1.60 -8.99 33.94
N ASP A 373 2.34 -8.68 32.89
CA ASP A 373 3.55 -7.83 32.99
C ASP A 373 3.44 -6.43 32.37
N VAL A 374 2.39 -6.10 31.59
CA VAL A 374 2.29 -4.81 30.88
C VAL A 374 1.25 -3.89 31.51
N THR A 375 1.47 -3.57 32.79
CA THR A 375 1.04 -2.27 33.33
C THR A 375 2.25 -1.33 33.27
N PHE A 376 2.57 -0.78 32.08
CA PHE A 376 3.59 0.27 32.00
C PHE A 376 3.15 1.44 32.88
N LEU A 377 3.77 1.60 34.05
CA LEU A 377 3.59 2.80 34.84
C LEU A 377 4.34 3.93 34.12
N PRO A 378 3.83 5.17 34.11
CA PRO A 378 4.54 6.29 33.50
C PRO A 378 5.96 6.54 34.04
N ASP A 379 6.26 5.97 35.22
CA ASP A 379 7.57 6.02 35.89
C ASP A 379 8.60 5.04 35.28
N ASP A 380 8.19 4.07 34.45
CA ASP A 380 9.07 3.03 33.86
C ASP A 380 9.71 3.45 32.53
N ILE A 381 9.34 4.60 31.95
CA ILE A 381 9.99 5.15 30.75
C ILE A 381 11.18 5.99 31.23
N PRO A 382 12.44 5.53 31.05
CA PRO A 382 13.61 6.30 31.47
C PRO A 382 13.70 7.58 30.65
N TYR A 383 13.90 8.71 31.34
CA TYR A 383 14.19 9.99 30.72
C TYR A 383 15.52 9.93 29.98
N ASP A 384 15.52 10.14 28.67
CA ASP A 384 16.72 10.15 27.85
C ASP A 384 17.44 11.50 27.95
N SER A 385 18.56 11.52 28.68
CA SER A 385 19.42 12.70 28.83
C SER A 385 20.21 13.04 27.56
N ALA A 386 20.30 12.15 26.56
CA ALA A 386 20.90 12.50 25.27
C ALA A 386 20.06 13.50 24.46
N LEU A 387 18.78 13.68 24.82
CA LEU A 387 17.87 14.68 24.24
C LEU A 387 17.94 16.05 24.94
N GLU A 388 18.88 16.25 25.88
CA GLU A 388 19.14 17.56 26.51
C GLU A 388 20.01 18.46 25.63
N ILE A 389 19.44 19.58 25.19
CA ILE A 389 20.16 20.62 24.44
C ILE A 389 20.48 21.80 25.36
N PRO A 390 21.76 22.20 25.52
CA PRO A 390 22.13 23.35 26.36
C PRO A 390 21.37 24.64 26.00
N GLY A 391 20.77 25.27 27.00
CA GLY A 391 19.89 26.44 26.83
C GLY A 391 18.43 26.11 26.53
N SER A 392 17.99 24.86 26.66
CA SER A 392 16.56 24.51 26.68
C SER A 392 15.82 25.07 27.91
N THR A 393 16.54 25.31 29.01
CA THR A 393 16.02 25.81 30.29
C THR A 393 15.16 27.06 30.16
N ASP A 394 15.57 27.98 29.29
CA ASP A 394 14.94 29.29 29.12
C ASP A 394 13.55 29.18 28.47
N PHE A 395 13.27 28.04 27.80
CA PHE A 395 12.00 27.73 27.15
C PHE A 395 11.09 26.81 27.96
N ILE A 396 11.53 26.29 29.12
CA ILE A 396 10.74 25.36 29.95
C ILE A 396 9.41 25.97 30.38
N SER A 397 9.39 27.24 30.77
CA SER A 397 8.16 27.92 31.22
C SER A 397 7.11 28.02 30.11
N ASP A 398 7.55 28.39 28.91
CA ASP A 398 6.67 28.51 27.73
C ASP A 398 6.20 27.13 27.26
N ALA A 399 7.13 26.16 27.19
CA ALA A 399 6.81 24.77 26.86
C ALA A 399 5.78 24.17 27.84
N TRP A 400 5.90 24.46 29.14
CA TRP A 400 4.92 24.08 30.16
C TRP A 400 3.56 24.71 29.94
N ALA A 401 3.49 26.02 29.69
CA ALA A 401 2.23 26.71 29.40
C ALA A 401 1.55 26.13 28.14
N HIS A 402 2.32 25.87 27.09
CA HIS A 402 1.84 25.25 25.87
C HIS A 402 1.40 23.78 26.08
N LYS A 403 2.11 22.97 26.88
CA LYS A 403 1.69 21.60 27.22
C LYS A 403 0.38 21.61 27.98
N CYS A 404 0.26 22.44 29.03
CA CYS A 404 -1.01 22.55 29.76
C CYS A 404 -2.17 23.07 28.91
N SER A 405 -1.90 23.83 27.83
CA SER A 405 -2.91 24.21 26.85
C SER A 405 -3.26 23.04 25.92
N TYR A 406 -2.25 22.34 25.41
CA TYR A 406 -2.41 21.17 24.55
C TYR A 406 -3.17 20.04 25.26
N ASP A 407 -2.80 19.67 26.49
CA ASP A 407 -3.46 18.61 27.25
C ASP A 407 -4.94 18.95 27.52
N ARG A 408 -5.26 20.22 27.84
CA ARG A 408 -6.64 20.69 27.97
C ARG A 408 -7.40 20.61 26.65
N GLN A 409 -6.77 21.01 25.54
CA GLN A 409 -7.37 20.97 24.21
C GLN A 409 -7.56 19.53 23.72
N LEU A 410 -6.59 18.65 23.88
CA LEU A 410 -6.63 17.23 23.53
C LEU A 410 -7.72 16.50 24.33
N ASN A 411 -7.83 16.73 25.64
CA ASN A 411 -8.92 16.16 26.44
C ASN A 411 -10.31 16.64 26.00
N ALA A 412 -10.44 17.89 25.53
CA ALA A 412 -11.67 18.37 24.89
C ALA A 412 -11.90 17.75 23.49
N LEU A 413 -10.84 17.57 22.71
CA LEU A 413 -10.86 17.03 21.34
C LEU A 413 -11.12 15.52 21.29
N LEU A 414 -10.70 14.78 22.32
CA LEU A 414 -11.07 13.38 22.53
C LEU A 414 -12.58 13.21 22.79
N GLY A 415 -13.27 14.29 23.20
CA GLY A 415 -14.73 14.36 23.19
C GLY A 415 -15.34 14.74 21.82
N GLN A 416 -14.62 15.51 20.99
CA GLN A 416 -15.06 16.01 19.68
C GLN A 416 -13.85 16.27 18.73
N TYR A 417 -13.52 15.34 17.83
CA TYR A 417 -12.50 15.55 16.79
C TYR A 417 -12.99 16.54 15.70
N LYS A 418 -12.19 17.38 15.04
CA LYS A 418 -10.71 17.52 14.89
C LYS A 418 -10.29 18.98 15.29
N GLU A 419 -9.05 19.51 15.22
CA GLU A 419 -7.92 19.35 14.29
C GLU A 419 -6.72 20.19 14.83
N PHE A 420 -5.46 19.74 14.80
CA PHE A 420 -4.32 20.51 15.36
C PHE A 420 -3.05 20.51 14.49
N ARG A 421 -2.66 21.70 14.01
CA ARG A 421 -1.32 21.98 13.42
C ARG A 421 -0.85 23.43 13.62
N GLN A 422 -1.78 24.39 13.73
CA GLN A 422 -1.51 25.84 13.76
C GLN A 422 -0.88 26.40 15.05
N VAL A 423 -0.75 25.62 16.13
CA VAL A 423 -0.23 26.13 17.42
C VAL A 423 1.29 26.21 17.48
N PHE A 424 2.00 25.53 16.57
CA PHE A 424 3.47 25.63 16.49
C PHE A 424 3.99 26.84 15.68
N ASP A 425 3.15 27.46 14.83
CA ASP A 425 3.60 28.42 13.82
C ASP A 425 3.79 29.87 14.33
N LYS A 426 3.47 30.16 15.59
CA LYS A 426 3.65 31.51 16.18
C LYS A 426 5.00 31.65 16.87
N LEU A 427 6.05 31.75 16.04
CA LEU A 427 7.40 32.06 16.49
C LEU A 427 7.55 33.58 16.67
N GLY A 428 8.40 33.99 17.62
CA GLY A 428 8.47 35.37 18.10
C GLY A 428 8.88 36.40 17.04
N PRO A 429 8.70 37.71 17.31
CA PRO A 429 8.69 38.78 16.29
C PRO A 429 9.98 39.00 15.46
N ASN A 430 11.08 38.34 15.80
CA ASN A 430 12.35 38.39 15.05
C ASN A 430 12.75 37.04 14.42
N PHE A 431 11.90 36.00 14.50
CA PHE A 431 12.27 34.65 14.06
C PHE A 431 12.65 34.59 12.57
N ASP A 432 11.91 35.30 11.72
CA ASP A 432 12.14 35.29 10.26
C ASP A 432 13.51 35.85 9.85
N GLN A 433 14.14 36.67 10.69
CA GLN A 433 15.42 37.34 10.41
C GLN A 433 16.66 36.45 10.67
N LEU A 434 16.49 35.31 11.33
CA LEU A 434 17.57 34.36 11.64
C LEU A 434 18.00 33.55 10.40
N SER A 435 19.27 33.14 10.33
CA SER A 435 19.74 32.18 9.33
C SER A 435 19.13 30.78 9.54
N ALA A 436 19.23 29.90 8.54
CA ALA A 436 18.66 28.56 8.62
C ALA A 436 19.24 27.74 9.81
N ASP A 437 20.55 27.82 10.04
CA ASP A 437 21.21 27.11 11.14
C ASP A 437 20.82 27.68 12.52
N GLU A 438 20.67 29.00 12.64
CA GLU A 438 20.19 29.64 13.88
C GLU A 438 18.73 29.30 14.19
N LYS A 439 17.88 29.23 13.15
CA LYS A 439 16.48 28.76 13.26
C LYS A 439 16.43 27.32 13.76
N ASN A 440 17.25 26.43 13.20
CA ASN A 440 17.36 25.03 13.62
C ASN A 440 17.78 24.91 15.10
N GLY A 441 18.81 25.63 15.53
CA GLY A 441 19.24 25.62 16.94
C GLY A 441 18.20 26.17 17.93
N VAL A 442 17.27 27.03 17.50
CA VAL A 442 16.11 27.46 18.31
C VAL A 442 15.02 26.38 18.36
N TYR A 443 14.77 25.68 17.24
CA TYR A 443 13.82 24.56 17.22
C TYR A 443 14.27 23.38 18.10
N GLU A 444 15.55 23.00 18.02
CA GLU A 444 16.13 21.91 18.83
C GLU A 444 15.99 22.18 20.34
N LYS A 445 16.28 23.41 20.79
CA LYS A 445 16.11 23.82 22.20
C LYS A 445 14.66 23.77 22.67
N LYS A 446 13.72 24.19 21.83
CA LYS A 446 12.27 24.12 22.15
C LYS A 446 11.75 22.69 22.21
N ALA A 447 12.20 21.83 21.29
CA ALA A 447 11.86 20.41 21.30
C ALA A 447 12.41 19.73 22.57
N SER A 448 13.65 20.03 22.96
CA SER A 448 14.27 19.55 24.20
C SER A 448 13.52 20.02 25.46
N ALA A 449 13.14 21.30 25.53
CA ALA A 449 12.33 21.85 26.62
C ALA A 449 10.95 21.17 26.74
N TRP A 450 10.31 20.88 25.60
CA TRP A 450 9.05 20.12 25.55
C TRP A 450 9.22 18.68 26.03
N TYR A 451 10.29 18.00 25.61
CA TYR A 451 10.60 16.65 26.05
C TYR A 451 10.83 16.60 27.57
N GLN A 452 11.60 17.53 28.13
CA GLN A 452 11.78 17.70 29.58
C GLN A 452 10.44 17.85 30.33
N VAL A 453 9.59 18.76 29.88
CA VAL A 453 8.27 19.04 30.47
C VAL A 453 7.28 17.87 30.31
N THR A 454 7.52 16.98 29.34
CA THR A 454 6.66 15.82 29.06
C THR A 454 7.09 14.56 29.80
N TYR A 455 8.39 14.28 29.89
CA TYR A 455 8.93 12.98 30.35
C TYR A 455 9.89 13.06 31.54
N HIS A 456 10.44 14.23 31.90
CA HIS A 456 11.36 14.29 33.04
C HIS A 456 10.61 14.10 34.38
N PRO A 457 11.04 13.20 35.28
CA PRO A 457 10.26 12.79 36.45
C PRO A 457 9.80 13.95 37.36
N SER A 458 10.62 14.99 37.54
CA SER A 458 10.24 16.16 38.36
C SER A 458 9.06 16.95 37.79
N TRP A 459 8.94 17.02 36.45
CA TRP A 459 7.91 17.77 35.74
C TRP A 459 6.66 16.92 35.53
N VAL A 460 6.82 15.61 35.26
CA VAL A 460 5.72 14.62 35.25
C VAL A 460 5.00 14.62 36.61
N LYS A 461 5.75 14.48 37.71
CA LYS A 461 5.19 14.50 39.07
C LYS A 461 4.41 15.80 39.36
N LYS A 462 4.98 16.96 39.01
CA LYS A 462 4.34 18.26 39.18
C LYS A 462 3.02 18.41 38.38
N SER A 463 2.92 17.75 37.22
CA SER A 463 1.70 17.71 36.40
C SER A 463 0.62 16.84 37.05
N LEU A 464 1.00 15.64 37.52
CA LEU A 464 0.10 14.72 38.22
C LEU A 464 -0.43 15.28 39.55
N GLU A 465 0.39 16.08 40.26
CA GLU A 465 -0.02 16.76 41.49
C GLU A 465 -1.11 17.82 41.24
N MET A 466 -1.06 18.56 40.13
CA MET A 466 -2.07 19.57 39.79
C MET A 466 -3.40 18.95 39.32
N HIS A 467 -3.37 17.85 38.56
CA HIS A 467 -4.60 17.14 38.17
C HIS A 467 -5.42 16.61 39.36
N LYS A 468 -4.79 16.39 40.53
CA LYS A 468 -5.50 16.04 41.77
C LYS A 468 -6.20 17.24 42.43
N VAL A 469 -5.76 18.47 42.17
CA VAL A 469 -6.35 19.68 42.74
C VAL A 469 -7.66 20.03 42.02
N ASP A 470 -7.70 19.92 40.69
CA ASP A 470 -8.91 20.17 39.90
C ASP A 470 -10.02 19.13 40.15
N GLY A 471 -9.69 17.95 40.69
CA GLY A 471 -10.65 16.91 41.06
C GLY A 471 -11.39 17.13 42.40
N ALA A 472 -10.97 18.10 43.21
CA ALA A 472 -11.52 18.34 44.56
C ALA A 472 -12.56 19.48 44.62
N GLY A 473 -12.95 20.06 43.47
CA GLY A 473 -13.87 21.19 43.38
C GLY A 473 -15.25 20.84 42.81
N GLY A 474 -16.16 20.29 43.64
CA GLY A 474 -17.59 20.38 43.34
C GLY A 474 -18.48 19.15 43.57
N ARG A 475 -18.74 18.81 44.85
CA ARG A 475 -20.07 18.32 45.28
C ARG A 475 -20.39 18.82 46.69
N HIS A 476 -21.29 19.82 46.72
CA HIS A 476 -21.85 20.54 47.88
C HIS A 476 -20.87 21.41 48.68
#